data_AF-A0A5N0ITP9-F1
#
_entry.id   AF-A0A5N0ITP9-F1
#
_cell.length_a   1.000
_cell.length_b   1.000
_cell.length_c   1.000
_cell.angle_alpha   90.00
_cell.angle_beta   90.00
_cell.angle_gamma   90.00
#
_symmetry.space_group_name_H-M   'P 1'
#
loop_
_entity.id
_entity.type
_entity.pdbx_description
1 polymer ?
#
loop_
_entity_poly.entity_id
_entity_poly.type
_entity_poly.pdbx_seq_one_letter_code
_entity_poly.pdbx_strand_id
1 'polypeptide(L)'
;MVSFPREALEEWVQSWLQANKDCENAGDWKPLAAFYAPHATYGWNIGPKEDVMCVGIDEIRDIALGLEMTGLENWQYPYQKVLIDDRQGEIVGFWKQVVVDSDGARREIYGIGGSWFRLNADKLIEWQRDFFDFGHVQKVYTDLMTAGKLSAGMQQRIERGLAGEKLPGYYPLGKTPVPLW
;
A
#
# COMPACT_ATOMS: atom_id res chain seq x y z
N MET A 1 -14.40 18.94 -8.28
CA MET A 1 -12.95 18.67 -8.17
C MET A 1 -12.28 19.91 -7.60
N VAL A 2 -11.40 19.74 -6.62
CA VAL A 2 -10.68 20.84 -5.97
C VAL A 2 -9.35 21.02 -6.68
N SER A 3 -9.06 22.23 -7.15
CA SER A 3 -7.72 22.59 -7.63
C SER A 3 -6.89 23.12 -6.47
N PHE A 4 -5.58 22.83 -6.52
CA PHE A 4 -4.60 23.33 -5.58
C PHE A 4 -3.54 24.17 -6.31
N PRO A 5 -2.91 25.14 -5.64
CA PRO A 5 -1.61 25.63 -6.06
C PRO A 5 -0.63 24.45 -6.16
N ARG A 6 0.25 24.45 -7.17
CA ARG A 6 1.24 23.40 -7.39
C ARG A 6 2.11 23.19 -6.16
N GLU A 7 2.56 24.28 -5.57
CA GLU A 7 3.43 24.32 -4.39
C GLU A 7 2.79 23.63 -3.18
N ALA A 8 1.47 23.78 -3.02
CA ALA A 8 0.74 23.14 -1.92
C ALA A 8 0.72 21.61 -2.04
N LEU A 9 0.68 21.07 -3.26
CA LEU A 9 0.79 19.62 -3.49
C LEU A 9 2.23 19.13 -3.39
N GLU A 10 3.21 19.94 -3.78
CA GLU A 10 4.62 19.61 -3.58
C GLU A 10 4.96 19.49 -2.09
N GLU A 11 4.49 20.42 -1.25
CA GLU A 11 4.61 20.36 0.22
C GLU A 11 3.95 19.11 0.80
N TRP A 12 2.75 18.78 0.31
CA TRP A 12 2.04 17.56 0.72
C TRP A 12 2.85 16.31 0.36
N VAL A 13 3.40 16.25 -0.86
CA VAL A 13 4.24 15.13 -1.30
C VAL A 13 5.48 14.99 -0.43
N GLN A 14 6.17 16.07 -0.08
CA GLN A 14 7.32 15.99 0.82
C GLN A 14 6.93 15.43 2.18
N SER A 15 5.80 15.88 2.72
CA SER A 15 5.28 15.41 4.01
C SER A 15 4.91 13.93 3.98
N TRP A 16 4.24 13.49 2.90
CA TRP A 16 3.89 12.09 2.68
C TRP A 16 5.12 11.20 2.55
N LEU A 17 6.11 11.58 1.72
CA LEU A 17 7.33 10.80 1.51
C LEU A 17 8.16 10.69 2.78
N GLN A 18 8.23 11.75 3.58
CA GLN A 18 8.91 11.72 4.87
C GLN A 18 8.19 10.78 5.85
N ALA A 19 6.87 10.92 6.00
CA ALA A 19 6.09 10.04 6.87
C ALA A 19 6.16 8.57 6.44
N ASN A 20 6.15 8.30 5.14
CA ASN A 20 6.29 6.95 4.57
C ASN A 20 7.65 6.35 4.97
N LYS A 21 8.73 7.11 4.83
CA LYS A 21 10.08 6.69 5.25
C LYS A 21 10.17 6.47 6.77
N ASP A 22 9.52 7.32 7.56
CA ASP A 22 9.50 7.18 9.03
C ASP A 22 8.74 5.92 9.45
N CYS A 23 7.63 5.61 8.80
CA CYS A 23 6.88 4.36 8.99
C CYS A 23 7.69 3.12 8.59
N GLU A 24 8.37 3.18 7.44
CA GLU A 24 9.26 2.10 6.98
C GLU A 24 10.39 1.84 7.99
N ASN A 25 11.02 2.89 8.53
CA ASN A 25 12.05 2.75 9.56
C ASN A 25 11.52 2.20 10.89
N ALA A 26 10.28 2.54 11.24
CA ALA A 26 9.63 2.09 12.47
C ALA A 26 9.05 0.67 12.37
N GLY A 27 8.81 0.18 11.14
CA GLY A 27 8.03 -1.04 10.91
C GLY A 27 6.55 -0.89 11.28
N ASP A 28 6.05 0.34 11.37
CA ASP A 28 4.65 0.65 11.70
C ASP A 28 4.09 1.67 10.71
N TRP A 29 3.08 1.25 9.96
CA TRP A 29 2.46 2.04 8.90
C TRP A 29 1.19 2.78 9.35
N LYS A 30 0.67 2.46 10.54
CA LYS A 30 -0.56 3.08 11.07
C LYS A 30 -0.50 4.61 11.18
N PRO A 31 0.65 5.25 11.46
CA PRO A 31 0.73 6.71 11.49
C PRO A 31 0.32 7.38 10.16
N LEU A 32 0.44 6.70 9.01
CA LEU A 32 -0.03 7.23 7.72
C LEU A 32 -1.54 7.47 7.69
N ALA A 33 -2.32 6.83 8.57
CA ALA A 33 -3.76 7.05 8.67
C ALA A 33 -4.11 8.53 8.91
N ALA A 34 -3.19 9.31 9.52
CA ALA A 34 -3.38 10.75 9.76
C ALA A 34 -3.51 11.59 8.48
N PHE A 35 -3.10 11.06 7.32
CA PHE A 35 -3.26 11.72 6.03
C PHE A 35 -4.64 11.53 5.41
N TYR A 36 -5.49 10.63 5.93
CA TYR A 36 -6.76 10.28 5.31
C TYR A 36 -7.92 11.08 5.88
N ALA A 37 -8.88 11.38 5.00
CA ALA A 37 -10.17 11.90 5.42
C ALA A 37 -10.96 10.82 6.21
N PRO A 38 -11.88 11.20 7.12
CA PRO A 38 -12.65 10.24 7.91
C PRO A 38 -13.39 9.17 7.08
N HIS A 39 -13.87 9.54 5.90
CA HIS A 39 -14.62 8.68 4.97
C HIS A 39 -13.80 8.25 3.75
N ALA A 40 -12.47 8.31 3.84
CA ALA A 40 -11.62 7.96 2.72
C ALA A 40 -11.78 6.49 2.32
N THR A 41 -11.40 6.16 1.09
CA THR A 41 -11.33 4.76 0.64
C THR A 41 -9.93 4.40 0.18
N TYR A 42 -9.47 3.20 0.53
CA TYR A 42 -8.18 2.69 0.08
C TYR A 42 -8.35 1.26 -0.46
N GLY A 43 -7.96 1.03 -1.71
CA GLY A 43 -8.05 -0.30 -2.30
C GLY A 43 -7.02 -0.58 -3.38
N TRP A 44 -6.88 -1.86 -3.71
CA TRP A 44 -6.02 -2.37 -4.77
C TRP A 44 -6.58 -3.70 -5.30
N ASN A 45 -6.12 -4.11 -6.48
CA ASN A 45 -6.47 -5.41 -7.05
C ASN A 45 -5.44 -6.49 -6.65
N ILE A 46 -5.92 -7.71 -6.41
CA ILE A 46 -5.09 -8.89 -6.17
C ILE A 46 -5.37 -9.93 -7.26
N GLY A 47 -4.71 -9.72 -8.39
CA GLY A 47 -4.78 -10.63 -9.53
C GLY A 47 -6.22 -10.83 -10.04
N PRO A 48 -6.52 -11.99 -10.67
CA PRO A 48 -7.75 -12.15 -11.43
C PRO A 48 -8.97 -12.52 -10.57
N LYS A 49 -8.87 -12.51 -9.24
CA LYS A 49 -9.91 -13.11 -8.36
C LYS A 49 -10.48 -12.14 -7.34
N GLU A 50 -9.67 -11.28 -6.78
CA GLU A 50 -10.02 -10.52 -5.59
C GLU A 50 -9.58 -9.07 -5.70
N ASP A 51 -10.35 -8.21 -5.05
CA ASP A 51 -10.06 -6.82 -4.83
C ASP A 51 -10.04 -6.56 -3.33
N VAL A 52 -9.17 -5.67 -2.87
CA VAL A 52 -9.18 -5.16 -1.50
C VAL A 52 -9.75 -3.75 -1.49
N MET A 53 -10.63 -3.49 -0.52
CA MET A 53 -11.20 -2.17 -0.30
C MET A 53 -11.46 -1.95 1.19
N CYS A 54 -10.84 -0.91 1.74
CA CYS A 54 -11.11 -0.39 3.08
C CYS A 54 -11.91 0.91 2.96
N VAL A 55 -12.99 1.03 3.73
CA VAL A 55 -13.89 2.19 3.73
C VAL A 55 -13.86 2.86 5.10
N GLY A 56 -13.39 4.11 5.13
CA GLY A 56 -13.22 4.90 6.33
C GLY A 56 -11.86 4.71 6.99
N ILE A 57 -11.47 5.72 7.79
CA ILE A 57 -10.14 5.81 8.39
C ILE A 57 -9.80 4.63 9.32
N ASP A 58 -10.79 4.08 10.02
CA ASP A 58 -10.58 2.95 10.93
C ASP A 58 -10.21 1.67 10.18
N GLU A 59 -10.93 1.34 9.10
CA GLU A 59 -10.58 0.20 8.24
C GLU A 59 -9.22 0.41 7.57
N ILE A 60 -8.96 1.63 7.09
CA ILE A 60 -7.66 1.97 6.48
C ILE A 60 -6.51 1.76 7.47
N ARG A 61 -6.65 2.25 8.70
CA ARG A 61 -5.62 2.13 9.73
C ARG A 61 -5.42 0.68 10.17
N ASP A 62 -6.50 -0.02 10.46
CA ASP A 62 -6.43 -1.30 11.16
C ASP A 62 -6.26 -2.47 10.19
N ILE A 63 -6.79 -2.36 8.96
CA ILE A 63 -6.70 -3.37 7.91
C ILE A 63 -5.56 -3.03 6.94
N ALA A 64 -5.67 -1.96 6.14
CA ALA A 64 -4.72 -1.70 5.05
C ALA A 64 -3.31 -1.34 5.56
N LEU A 65 -3.21 -0.47 6.57
CA LEU A 65 -1.93 -0.05 7.16
C LEU A 65 -1.51 -0.94 8.34
N GLY A 66 -2.41 -1.77 8.85
CA GLY A 66 -2.16 -2.64 9.99
C GLY A 66 -2.00 -4.09 9.56
N LEU A 67 -3.13 -4.78 9.43
CA LEU A 67 -3.19 -6.21 9.13
C LEU A 67 -2.43 -6.58 7.85
N GLU A 68 -2.61 -5.80 6.79
CA GLU A 68 -1.99 -6.06 5.48
C GLU A 68 -0.49 -5.77 5.46
N MET A 69 0.01 -4.90 6.34
CA MET A 69 1.44 -4.64 6.47
C MET A 69 2.13 -5.55 7.49
N THR A 70 1.36 -6.29 8.28
CA THR A 70 1.89 -7.25 9.25
C THR A 70 2.60 -8.40 8.51
N GLY A 71 3.84 -8.68 8.92
CA GLY A 71 4.72 -9.66 8.28
C GLY A 71 5.56 -9.10 7.12
N LEU A 72 5.41 -7.81 6.80
CA LEU A 72 6.18 -7.10 5.77
C LEU A 72 7.12 -6.06 6.38
N GLU A 73 7.55 -6.23 7.62
CA GLU A 73 8.41 -5.28 8.33
C GLU A 73 9.78 -5.10 7.65
N ASN A 74 10.23 -6.12 6.92
CA ASN A 74 11.48 -6.10 6.14
C ASN A 74 11.27 -5.71 4.67
N TRP A 75 10.07 -5.23 4.30
CA TRP A 75 9.76 -4.72 2.97
C TRP A 75 9.91 -3.22 2.93
N GLN A 76 10.53 -2.76 1.85
CA GLN A 76 10.78 -1.36 1.58
C GLN A 76 10.13 -0.97 0.26
N TYR A 77 9.61 0.25 0.21
CA TYR A 77 8.84 0.79 -0.92
C TYR A 77 9.48 2.07 -1.46
N PRO A 78 10.74 2.05 -1.93
CA PRO A 78 11.42 3.27 -2.32
C PRO A 78 10.74 3.92 -3.53
N TYR A 79 10.26 5.15 -3.33
CA TYR A 79 9.67 5.96 -4.39
C TYR A 79 10.71 6.33 -5.45
N GLN A 80 10.34 6.14 -6.71
CA GLN A 80 11.16 6.41 -7.90
C GLN A 80 10.76 7.72 -8.57
N LYS A 81 9.46 8.03 -8.57
CA LYS A 81 8.90 9.22 -9.20
C LYS A 81 7.58 9.60 -8.56
N VAL A 82 7.29 10.89 -8.53
CA VAL A 82 5.96 11.41 -8.20
C VAL A 82 5.48 12.29 -9.35
N LEU A 83 4.23 12.11 -9.75
CA LEU A 83 3.50 12.98 -10.67
C LEU A 83 2.38 13.65 -9.90
N ILE A 84 2.11 14.92 -10.23
CA ILE A 84 1.09 15.73 -9.55
C ILE A 84 0.22 16.38 -10.64
N ASP A 85 -1.10 16.25 -10.48
CA ASP A 85 -2.13 17.00 -11.20
C ASP A 85 -2.80 17.99 -10.23
N ASP A 86 -2.37 19.25 -10.31
CA ASP A 86 -2.84 20.35 -9.45
C ASP A 86 -4.25 20.86 -9.78
N ARG A 87 -4.76 20.56 -10.98
CA ARG A 87 -6.10 20.97 -11.38
C ARG A 87 -7.15 20.03 -10.81
N GLN A 88 -6.81 18.76 -10.71
CA GLN A 88 -7.71 17.76 -10.19
C GLN A 88 -7.45 17.49 -8.70
N GLY A 89 -6.25 17.77 -8.18
CA GLY A 89 -5.85 17.43 -6.80
C GLY A 89 -5.45 15.96 -6.67
N GLU A 90 -4.79 15.44 -7.70
CA GLU A 90 -4.37 14.04 -7.79
C GLU A 90 -2.85 13.91 -7.79
N ILE A 91 -2.35 12.82 -7.19
CA ILE A 91 -0.94 12.54 -7.05
C ILE A 91 -0.72 11.06 -7.37
N VAL A 92 0.27 10.75 -8.20
CA VAL A 92 0.69 9.36 -8.44
C VAL A 92 2.14 9.21 -8.01
N GLY A 93 2.36 8.38 -7.00
CA GLY A 93 3.67 7.90 -6.61
C GLY A 93 3.98 6.59 -7.30
N PHE A 94 5.17 6.47 -7.88
CA PHE A 94 5.70 5.21 -8.38
C PHE A 94 6.80 4.72 -7.46
N TRP A 95 6.75 3.47 -7.04
CA TRP A 95 7.69 2.86 -6.12
C TRP A 95 8.15 1.48 -6.58
N LYS A 96 9.32 1.07 -6.11
CA LYS A 96 9.80 -0.32 -6.22
C LYS A 96 9.44 -1.07 -4.95
N GLN A 97 9.58 -2.39 -4.98
CA GLN A 97 9.49 -3.22 -3.78
C GLN A 97 10.84 -3.90 -3.56
N VAL A 98 11.35 -3.81 -2.34
CA VAL A 98 12.61 -4.45 -1.95
C VAL A 98 12.38 -5.20 -0.65
N VAL A 99 12.64 -6.50 -0.66
CA VAL A 99 12.61 -7.34 0.54
C VAL A 99 14.02 -7.56 1.07
N VAL A 100 14.18 -7.50 2.38
CA VAL A 100 15.36 -8.01 3.08
C VAL A 100 15.02 -9.38 3.66
N ASP A 101 15.68 -10.43 3.17
CA ASP A 101 15.43 -11.80 3.64
C ASP A 101 15.99 -12.05 5.06
N SER A 102 15.76 -13.24 5.61
CA SER A 102 16.20 -13.62 6.96
C SER A 102 17.73 -13.55 7.16
N ASP A 103 18.51 -13.61 6.08
CA ASP A 103 19.97 -13.56 6.10
C ASP A 103 20.49 -12.12 5.87
N GLY A 104 19.59 -11.14 5.72
CA GLY A 104 19.93 -9.75 5.43
C GLY A 104 20.17 -9.46 3.95
N ALA A 105 19.93 -10.42 3.04
CA ALA A 105 20.12 -10.20 1.62
C ALA A 105 18.97 -9.38 1.04
N ARG A 106 19.31 -8.31 0.33
CA ARG A 106 18.34 -7.43 -0.36
C ARG A 106 17.94 -8.05 -1.70
N ARG A 107 16.64 -8.17 -1.96
CA ARG A 107 16.09 -8.58 -3.24
C ARG A 107 15.05 -7.57 -3.71
N GLU A 108 15.30 -6.98 -4.88
CA GLU A 108 14.30 -6.17 -5.57
C GLU A 108 13.29 -7.10 -6.25
N ILE A 109 12.01 -6.78 -6.12
CA ILE A 109 10.94 -7.43 -6.86
C ILE A 109 10.85 -6.73 -8.21
N TYR A 110 11.01 -7.48 -9.28
CA TYR A 110 10.95 -6.94 -10.64
C TYR A 110 9.57 -6.35 -10.92
N GLY A 111 9.53 -5.16 -11.54
CA GLY A 111 8.32 -4.43 -11.85
C GLY A 111 8.29 -3.06 -11.18
N ILE A 112 7.14 -2.39 -11.30
CA ILE A 112 6.87 -1.10 -10.66
C ILE A 112 5.51 -1.18 -9.99
N GLY A 113 5.41 -0.62 -8.80
CA GLY A 113 4.14 -0.36 -8.16
C GLY A 113 3.87 1.14 -8.09
N GLY A 114 2.69 1.48 -7.64
CA GLY A 114 2.35 2.86 -7.39
C GLY A 114 1.14 3.02 -6.52
N SER A 115 1.05 4.21 -5.96
CA SER A 115 -0.06 4.68 -5.14
C SER A 115 -0.62 5.93 -5.80
N TRP A 116 -1.91 5.91 -6.10
CA TRP A 116 -2.65 7.01 -6.72
C TRP A 116 -3.59 7.61 -5.69
N PHE A 117 -3.43 8.90 -5.41
CA PHE A 117 -4.16 9.62 -4.39
C PHE A 117 -5.03 10.71 -5.02
N ARG A 118 -6.21 10.94 -4.45
CA ARG A 118 -6.96 12.19 -4.57
C ARG A 118 -7.06 12.85 -3.21
N LEU A 119 -6.83 14.17 -3.17
CA LEU A 119 -7.01 14.97 -1.96
C LEU A 119 -8.34 15.73 -1.97
N ASN A 120 -8.97 15.82 -0.79
CA ASN A 120 -10.11 16.68 -0.53
C ASN A 120 -9.66 18.13 -0.25
N ALA A 121 -10.61 19.05 -0.05
CA ALA A 121 -10.31 20.48 0.20
C ALA A 121 -9.41 20.74 1.43
N ASP A 122 -9.39 19.84 2.40
CA ASP A 122 -8.58 19.92 3.62
C ASP A 122 -7.17 19.32 3.44
N LYS A 123 -6.80 18.97 2.20
CA LYS A 123 -5.54 18.26 1.84
C LYS A 123 -5.41 16.88 2.48
N LEU A 124 -6.53 16.26 2.83
CA LEU A 124 -6.59 14.87 3.29
C LEU A 124 -6.91 13.94 2.11
N ILE A 125 -6.37 12.73 2.13
CA ILE A 125 -6.65 11.70 1.13
C ILE A 125 -8.14 11.37 1.17
N GLU A 126 -8.85 11.67 0.08
CA GLU A 126 -10.23 11.28 -0.16
C GLU A 126 -10.29 9.82 -0.63
N TRP A 127 -9.35 9.43 -1.49
CA TRP A 127 -9.16 8.03 -1.83
C TRP A 127 -7.73 7.75 -2.27
N GLN A 128 -7.32 6.49 -2.06
CA GLN A 128 -6.07 5.93 -2.56
C GLN A 128 -6.33 4.65 -3.34
N ARG A 129 -5.62 4.46 -4.45
CA ARG A 129 -5.59 3.23 -5.23
C ARG A 129 -4.17 2.78 -5.46
N ASP A 130 -3.87 1.58 -4.98
CA ASP A 130 -2.57 0.96 -5.20
C ASP A 130 -2.63 -0.03 -6.37
N PHE A 131 -1.52 -0.09 -7.10
CA PHE A 131 -1.33 -1.04 -8.19
C PHE A 131 0.10 -1.55 -8.15
N PHE A 132 0.28 -2.84 -8.39
CA PHE A 132 1.60 -3.47 -8.43
C PHE A 132 1.52 -4.79 -9.18
N ASP A 133 2.67 -5.31 -9.57
CA ASP A 133 2.75 -6.61 -10.24
C ASP A 133 2.61 -7.76 -9.22
N PHE A 134 1.38 -8.23 -9.06
CA PHE A 134 1.08 -9.34 -8.16
C PHE A 134 1.81 -10.63 -8.54
N GLY A 135 2.06 -10.88 -9.84
CA GLY A 135 2.75 -12.09 -10.30
C GLY A 135 4.21 -12.13 -9.84
N HIS A 136 4.91 -11.01 -9.95
CA HIS A 136 6.29 -10.89 -9.45
C HIS A 136 6.37 -10.97 -7.92
N VAL A 137 5.41 -10.36 -7.20
CA VAL A 137 5.30 -10.49 -5.74
C VAL A 137 5.10 -11.96 -5.33
N GLN A 138 4.13 -12.64 -5.94
CA GLN A 138 3.84 -14.05 -5.66
C GLN A 138 5.03 -14.95 -5.96
N LYS A 139 5.77 -14.68 -7.05
CA LYS A 139 6.99 -15.42 -7.37
C LYS A 139 8.04 -15.26 -6.27
N VAL A 140 8.28 -14.04 -5.78
CA VAL A 140 9.27 -13.79 -4.73
C VAL A 140 8.87 -14.47 -3.42
N TYR A 141 7.59 -14.44 -3.05
CA TYR A 141 7.09 -15.21 -1.91
C TYR A 141 7.36 -16.71 -2.05
N THR A 142 7.09 -17.27 -3.23
CA THR A 142 7.33 -18.70 -3.51
C THR A 142 8.82 -19.04 -3.43
N ASP A 143 9.69 -18.18 -3.96
CA ASP A 143 11.14 -18.38 -3.93
C ASP A 143 11.68 -18.33 -2.48
N LEU A 144 11.22 -17.38 -1.66
CA LEU A 144 11.62 -17.28 -0.25
C LEU A 144 11.12 -18.45 0.58
N MET A 145 9.87 -18.88 0.36
CA MET A 145 9.28 -20.05 1.02
C MET A 145 10.06 -21.33 0.69
N THR A 146 10.35 -21.55 -0.60
CA THR A 146 11.10 -22.73 -1.06
C THR A 146 12.53 -22.75 -0.51
N ALA A 147 13.14 -21.58 -0.34
CA ALA A 147 14.49 -21.45 0.22
C ALA A 147 14.53 -21.47 1.76
N GLY A 148 13.38 -21.50 2.46
CA GLY A 148 13.33 -21.41 3.92
C GLY A 148 13.80 -20.06 4.46
N LYS A 149 13.64 -18.98 3.68
CA LYS A 149 14.14 -17.63 3.99
C LYS A 149 13.04 -16.61 4.33
N LEU A 150 11.85 -17.10 4.65
CA LEU A 150 10.76 -16.26 5.12
C LEU A 150 11.13 -15.68 6.48
N SER A 151 10.83 -14.40 6.71
CA SER A 151 10.82 -13.87 8.08
C SER A 151 9.72 -14.57 8.88
N ALA A 152 9.83 -14.57 10.21
CA ALA A 152 8.81 -15.16 11.08
C ALA A 152 7.42 -14.52 10.85
N GLY A 153 7.37 -13.20 10.67
CA GLY A 153 6.13 -12.48 10.37
C GLY A 153 5.53 -12.88 9.01
N MET A 154 6.35 -13.00 7.97
CA MET A 154 5.90 -13.43 6.65
C MET A 154 5.40 -14.89 6.67
N GLN A 155 6.05 -15.75 7.44
CA GLN A 155 5.60 -17.12 7.61
C GLN A 155 4.20 -17.17 8.26
N GLN A 156 3.97 -16.44 9.34
CA GLN A 156 2.65 -16.33 9.97
C GLN A 156 1.58 -15.77 9.01
N ARG A 157 1.94 -14.77 8.20
CA ARG A 157 1.06 -14.22 7.17
C ARG A 157 0.63 -15.29 6.16
N ILE A 158 1.58 -16.09 5.67
CA ILE A 158 1.30 -17.18 4.70
C ILE A 158 0.44 -18.27 5.34
N GLU A 159 0.76 -18.67 6.58
CA GLU A 159 -0.01 -19.68 7.32
C GLU A 159 -1.48 -19.28 7.50
N ARG A 160 -1.75 -18.01 7.80
CA ARG A 160 -3.12 -17.47 7.87
C ARG A 160 -3.85 -17.55 6.53
N GLY A 161 -3.18 -17.19 5.44
CA GLY A 161 -3.73 -17.31 4.09
C GLY A 161 -4.04 -18.78 3.72
N LEU A 162 -3.15 -19.71 4.05
CA LEU A 162 -3.35 -21.15 3.81
C LEU A 162 -4.47 -21.76 4.67
N ALA A 163 -4.69 -21.23 5.87
CA ALA A 163 -5.80 -21.63 6.74
C ALA A 163 -7.19 -21.22 6.20
N GLY A 164 -7.23 -20.46 5.10
CA GLY A 164 -8.48 -19.98 4.49
C GLY A 164 -9.17 -18.91 5.33
N GLU A 165 -8.41 -18.21 6.19
CA GLU A 165 -8.93 -17.09 6.96
C GLU A 165 -9.39 -15.99 6.00
N LYS A 166 -10.68 -15.63 6.02
CA LYS A 166 -11.18 -14.51 5.25
C LYS A 166 -10.70 -13.22 5.88
N LEU A 167 -9.73 -12.59 5.24
CA LEU A 167 -9.23 -11.30 5.64
C LEU A 167 -10.32 -10.23 5.44
N PRO A 168 -10.58 -9.36 6.42
CA PRO A 168 -11.49 -8.25 6.25
C PRO A 168 -10.97 -7.33 5.13
N GLY A 169 -11.89 -6.69 4.40
CA GLY A 169 -11.56 -5.83 3.27
C GLY A 169 -11.36 -6.56 1.93
N TYR A 170 -11.38 -7.90 1.89
CA TYR A 170 -11.31 -8.68 0.65
C TYR A 170 -12.69 -8.94 0.04
N TYR A 171 -12.80 -8.70 -1.26
CA TYR A 171 -14.03 -8.89 -2.03
C TYR A 171 -13.74 -9.70 -3.30
N PRO A 172 -14.70 -10.49 -3.80
CA PRO A 172 -14.62 -11.04 -5.14
C PRO A 172 -14.45 -9.91 -6.16
N LEU A 173 -13.75 -10.20 -7.26
CA LEU A 173 -13.46 -9.25 -8.32
C LEU A 173 -14.70 -8.42 -8.74
N GLY A 174 -14.58 -7.09 -8.67
CA GLY A 174 -15.66 -6.15 -9.03
C GLY A 174 -16.85 -6.14 -8.07
N LYS A 175 -16.70 -6.66 -6.84
CA LYS A 175 -17.74 -6.68 -5.79
C LYS A 175 -17.38 -5.84 -4.56
N THR A 176 -16.40 -4.95 -4.68
CA THR A 176 -16.07 -3.98 -3.63
C THR A 176 -17.26 -3.03 -3.38
N PRO A 177 -17.41 -2.50 -2.15
CA PRO A 177 -18.48 -1.56 -1.81
C PRO A 177 -18.34 -0.20 -2.53
N VAL A 178 -17.12 0.12 -2.99
CA VAL A 178 -16.78 1.29 -3.80
C VAL A 178 -15.93 0.83 -4.98
N PRO A 179 -16.14 1.34 -6.21
CA PRO A 179 -15.31 0.99 -7.35
C PRO A 179 -13.82 1.29 -7.10
N LEU A 180 -12.95 0.37 -7.55
CA LEU A 180 -11.51 0.61 -7.58
C LEU A 180 -11.14 1.68 -8.63
N TRP A 181 -11.84 1.69 -9.75
CA TRP A 181 -11.61 2.56 -10.91
C TRP A 181 -12.87 3.38 -11.23
#